data_AF-A0A371YZ34-F1
#
_entry.id   AF-A0A371YZ34-F1
#
_cell.length_a   1.000
_cell.length_b   1.000
_cell.length_c   1.000
_cell.angle_alpha   90.00
_cell.angle_beta   90.00
_cell.angle_gamma   90.00
#
_symmetry.space_group_name_H-M   'P 1'
#
loop_
_entity.id
_entity.type
_entity.pdbx_description
1 polymer ?
#
loop_
_entity_poly.entity_id
_entity_poly.type
_entity_poly.pdbx_seq_one_letter_code
_entity_poly.pdbx_strand_id
1 'polypeptide(L)'
;MAVRYCAPCSRGRARVMPVYFIRSGSDGPVKIGSTNNVRRRMQMLQTGSANQLVLLRAFVGGEAEEKAIHNRLSRFRVSGEWFEASDEVLTACRIGHLGADNAAAERAYAA
;
A
#
# COMPACT_ATOMS: atom_id res chain seq x y z
N MET A 1 9.53 -37.87 -32.07
CA MET A 1 8.34 -37.27 -31.42
C MET A 1 8.78 -35.98 -30.74
N ALA A 2 8.40 -34.82 -31.29
CA ALA A 2 8.82 -33.52 -30.77
C ALA A 2 7.83 -33.04 -29.69
N VAL A 3 8.28 -33.03 -28.43
CA VAL A 3 7.56 -32.37 -27.34
C VAL A 3 7.59 -30.87 -27.57
N ARG A 4 6.44 -30.30 -27.92
CA ARG A 4 6.23 -28.86 -28.06
C ARG A 4 6.33 -28.21 -26.68
N TYR A 5 7.46 -27.60 -26.36
CA TYR A 5 7.51 -26.62 -25.27
C TYR A 5 6.75 -25.37 -25.72
N CYS A 6 5.52 -25.22 -25.21
CA CYS A 6 4.77 -23.98 -25.32
C CYS A 6 5.44 -22.97 -24.40
N ALA A 7 5.99 -21.89 -24.96
CA ALA A 7 6.47 -20.75 -24.19
C ALA A 7 5.35 -20.25 -23.25
N PRO A 8 5.64 -19.78 -22.03
CA PRO A 8 4.62 -19.21 -21.17
C PRO A 8 3.97 -18.02 -21.91
N CYS A 9 2.74 -18.25 -22.38
CA CYS A 9 1.79 -17.27 -22.86
C CYS A 9 1.92 -16.01 -22.00
N SER A 10 2.15 -14.87 -22.66
CA SER A 10 2.39 -13.56 -22.05
C SER A 10 1.45 -13.34 -20.87
N ARG A 11 1.99 -13.56 -19.66
CA ARG A 11 1.31 -13.30 -18.40
C ARG A 11 0.86 -11.85 -18.46
N GLY A 12 -0.46 -11.62 -18.44
CA GLY A 12 -1.02 -10.28 -18.35
C GLY A 12 -0.28 -9.54 -17.25
N ARG A 13 0.34 -8.40 -17.58
CA ARG A 13 1.06 -7.60 -16.59
C ARG A 13 0.06 -7.28 -15.49
N ALA A 14 0.17 -7.95 -14.33
CA ALA A 14 -0.63 -7.63 -13.16
C ALA A 14 -0.49 -6.12 -12.96
N ARG A 15 -1.61 -5.40 -12.93
CA ARG A 15 -1.62 -3.94 -12.93
C ARG A 15 -0.88 -3.49 -11.67
N VAL A 16 0.36 -3.05 -11.86
CA VAL A 16 1.22 -2.72 -10.73
C VAL A 16 0.75 -1.38 -10.19
N MET A 17 0.09 -1.41 -9.04
CA MET A 17 -0.40 -0.23 -8.35
C MET A 17 0.33 -0.08 -7.02
N PRO A 18 0.87 1.12 -6.73
CA PRO A 18 1.41 1.43 -5.41
C PRO A 18 0.35 1.20 -4.33
N VAL A 19 0.71 0.41 -3.31
CA VAL A 19 -0.05 0.24 -2.06
C VAL A 19 0.58 1.17 -1.03
N TYR A 20 -0.24 1.91 -0.29
CA TYR A 20 0.19 2.89 0.71
C TYR A 20 -0.47 2.67 2.07
N PHE A 21 0.22 3.14 3.10
CA PHE A 21 -0.17 3.13 4.50
C PHE A 21 -0.17 4.58 5.00
N ILE A 22 -1.33 5.13 5.31
CA ILE A 22 -1.49 6.50 5.80
C ILE A 22 -2.06 6.46 7.21
N ARG A 23 -1.37 7.02 8.19
CA ARG A 23 -1.89 7.20 9.54
C ARG A 23 -2.62 8.53 9.66
N SER A 24 -3.74 8.56 10.38
CA SER A 24 -4.40 9.79 10.77
C SER A 24 -3.89 10.24 12.14
N GLY A 25 -3.19 11.38 12.21
CA GLY A 25 -2.62 11.90 13.45
C GLY A 25 -1.45 11.08 14.02
N SER A 26 -1.16 11.33 15.31
CA SER A 26 -0.06 10.69 16.06
C SER A 26 -0.37 9.23 16.40
N ASP A 27 -1.58 8.97 16.92
CA ASP A 27 -2.02 7.66 17.44
C ASP A 27 -3.32 7.17 16.80
N GLY A 28 -3.75 7.79 15.70
CA GLY A 28 -4.99 7.43 15.04
C GLY A 28 -4.85 6.27 14.05
N PRO A 29 -5.97 5.86 13.43
CA PRO A 29 -6.03 4.68 12.59
C PRO A 29 -5.18 4.83 11.31
N VAL A 30 -4.75 3.69 10.78
CA VAL A 30 -3.99 3.56 9.53
C VAL A 30 -4.91 3.15 8.40
N LYS A 31 -4.97 3.97 7.35
CA LYS A 31 -5.60 3.66 6.08
C LYS A 31 -4.63 2.88 5.19
N ILE A 32 -5.12 1.77 4.64
CA ILE A 32 -4.38 0.98 3.64
C ILE A 32 -5.18 1.01 2.35
N GLY A 33 -4.54 1.41 1.26
CA GLY A 33 -5.17 1.38 -0.05
C GLY A 33 -4.16 1.39 -1.18
N SER A 34 -4.61 1.15 -2.40
CA SER A 34 -3.78 1.29 -3.59
C SER A 34 -4.19 2.49 -4.44
N THR A 35 -3.22 3.10 -5.13
CA THR A 35 -3.48 4.19 -6.08
C THR A 35 -2.36 4.35 -7.07
N ASN A 36 -2.67 4.86 -8.26
CA ASN A 36 -1.68 5.21 -9.29
C ASN A 36 -0.85 6.44 -8.91
N ASN A 37 -1.35 7.33 -8.05
CA ASN A 37 -0.68 8.56 -7.66
C ASN A 37 -0.93 8.86 -6.18
N VAL A 38 -0.02 8.36 -5.33
CA VAL A 38 -0.13 8.46 -3.87
C VAL A 38 -0.18 9.93 -3.43
N ARG A 39 0.58 10.81 -4.09
CA ARG A 39 0.66 12.23 -3.75
C ARG A 39 -0.65 12.97 -3.96
N ARG A 40 -1.24 12.84 -5.16
CA ARG A 40 -2.54 13.43 -5.45
C ARG A 40 -3.60 12.88 -4.51
N ARG A 41 -3.55 11.57 -4.23
CA ARG A 41 -4.48 10.93 -3.30
C ARG A 41 -4.32 11.46 -1.87
N MET A 42 -3.08 11.67 -1.42
CA MET A 42 -2.76 12.22 -0.10
C MET A 42 -3.30 13.65 0.07
N GLN A 43 -3.10 14.52 -0.93
CA GLN A 43 -3.64 15.88 -0.92
C GLN A 43 -5.18 15.87 -0.82
N MET A 44 -5.84 15.04 -1.64
CA MET A 44 -7.31 14.90 -1.59
C MET A 44 -7.81 14.32 -0.27
N LEU A 45 -7.08 13.39 0.34
CA LEU A 45 -7.45 12.84 1.64
C LEU A 45 -7.25 13.87 2.75
N GLN A 46 -6.19 14.68 2.68
CA GLN A 46 -5.92 15.73 3.66
C GLN A 46 -6.97 16.84 3.59
N THR A 47 -7.47 17.20 2.41
CA THR A 47 -8.57 18.20 2.30
C THR A 47 -9.86 17.74 2.98
N GLY A 48 -10.10 16.43 3.06
CA GLY A 48 -11.28 15.85 3.72
C GLY A 48 -11.04 15.44 5.17
N SER A 49 -9.85 15.67 5.73
CA SER A 49 -9.49 15.25 7.09
C SER A 49 -9.02 16.44 7.90
N ALA A 50 -9.66 16.68 9.05
CA ALA A 50 -9.22 17.70 10.00
C ALA A 50 -7.87 17.36 10.66
N ASN A 51 -7.50 16.08 10.68
CA ASN A 51 -6.26 15.60 11.28
C ASN A 51 -5.14 15.55 10.23
N GLN A 52 -3.91 15.77 10.66
CA GLN A 52 -2.75 15.61 9.80
C GLN A 52 -2.57 14.14 9.42
N LEU A 53 -2.59 13.86 8.12
CA LEU A 53 -2.31 12.54 7.59
C LEU A 53 -0.80 12.35 7.44
N VAL A 54 -0.29 11.21 7.87
CA VAL A 54 1.14 10.87 7.78
C VAL A 54 1.27 9.62 6.92
N LEU A 55 1.99 9.73 5.81
CA LEU A 55 2.33 8.57 4.99
C LEU A 55 3.42 7.76 5.72
N LEU A 56 3.08 6.56 6.17
CA LEU A 56 4.03 5.66 6.83
C LEU A 56 4.88 4.90 5.82
N ARG A 57 4.25 4.41 4.75
CA ARG A 57 4.93 3.67 3.68
C ARG A 57 4.11 3.67 2.39
N ALA A 58 4.80 3.60 1.27
CA ALA A 58 4.21 3.22 -0.01
C ALA A 58 5.17 2.27 -0.74
N PHE A 59 4.65 1.22 -1.36
CA PHE A 59 5.44 0.29 -2.15
C PHE A 59 4.65 -0.27 -3.32
N VAL A 60 5.35 -0.85 -4.27
CA VAL A 60 4.79 -1.37 -5.51
C VAL A 60 4.32 -2.82 -5.29
N GLY A 61 3.03 -3.01 -4.97
CA GLY A 61 2.46 -4.34 -4.64
C GLY A 61 1.30 -4.79 -5.53
N GLY A 62 0.57 -3.85 -6.13
CA GLY A 62 -0.65 -4.16 -6.88
C GLY A 62 -1.82 -4.62 -5.99
N GLU A 63 -2.94 -4.91 -6.64
CA GLU A 63 -4.21 -5.26 -5.97
C GLU A 63 -4.14 -6.57 -5.18
N ALA A 64 -3.36 -7.54 -5.66
CA ALA A 64 -3.21 -8.84 -4.98
C ALA A 64 -2.53 -8.68 -3.61
N GLU A 65 -1.49 -7.87 -3.53
CA GLU A 65 -0.76 -7.60 -2.29
C GLU A 65 -1.61 -6.79 -1.31
N GLU A 66 -2.33 -5.78 -1.82
CA GLU A 66 -3.31 -5.03 -1.02
C GLU A 66 -4.34 -5.97 -0.38
N LYS A 67 -4.94 -6.86 -1.18
CA LYS A 67 -5.96 -7.81 -0.71
C LYS A 67 -5.39 -8.79 0.31
N ALA A 68 -4.16 -9.26 0.11
CA ALA A 68 -3.47 -10.12 1.08
C ALA A 68 -3.26 -9.40 2.42
N ILE A 69 -2.87 -8.13 2.38
CA ILE A 69 -2.69 -7.29 3.57
C ILE A 69 -4.03 -7.02 4.26
N HIS A 70 -5.08 -6.66 3.51
CA HIS A 70 -6.43 -6.45 4.04
C HIS A 70 -6.96 -7.70 4.73
N ASN A 71 -6.74 -8.88 4.14
CA ASN A 71 -7.13 -10.16 4.75
C ASN A 71 -6.35 -10.44 6.04
N ARG A 72 -5.04 -10.22 6.02
CA ARG A 72 -4.16 -10.42 7.19
C ARG A 72 -4.48 -9.47 8.34
N LEU A 73 -4.89 -8.25 8.03
CA LEU A 73 -5.21 -7.20 9.00
C LEU A 73 -6.71 -7.05 9.24
N SER A 74 -7.54 -7.96 8.70
CA SER A 74 -9.00 -7.93 8.84
C SER A 74 -9.47 -7.82 10.30
N ARG A 75 -8.73 -8.42 11.24
CA ARG A 75 -8.97 -8.34 12.69
C ARG A 75 -8.79 -6.95 13.30
N PHE A 76 -8.02 -6.06 12.66
CA PHE A 76 -7.79 -4.67 13.10
C PHE A 76 -8.64 -3.67 12.31
N ARG A 77 -9.53 -4.14 11.45
CA ARG A 77 -10.32 -3.28 10.58
C ARG A 77 -11.36 -2.53 11.42
N VAL A 78 -11.21 -1.20 11.49
CA VAL A 78 -12.13 -0.32 12.22
C VAL A 78 -13.33 0.02 11.33
N SER A 79 -13.08 0.53 10.13
CA SER A 79 -14.13 0.91 9.19
C SER A 79 -13.60 1.04 7.77
N GLY A 80 -14.24 0.36 6.81
CA GLY A 80 -13.87 0.46 5.39
C GLY A 80 -12.41 0.07 5.16
N GLU A 81 -11.55 1.01 4.77
CA GLU A 81 -10.12 0.78 4.52
C GLU A 81 -9.23 1.25 5.70
N TRP A 82 -9.83 1.55 6.85
CA TRP A 82 -9.14 2.00 8.06
C TRP A 82 -8.94 0.86 9.04
N PHE A 83 -7.72 0.77 9.54
CA PHE A 83 -7.24 -0.23 10.48
C PHE A 83 -6.73 0.45 11.75
N GLU A 84 -6.85 -0.20 12.89
CA GLU A 84 -6.31 0.28 14.15
C GLU A 84 -4.78 0.33 14.08
N ALA A 85 -4.16 1.35 14.70
CA ALA A 85 -2.71 1.50 14.73
C ALA A 85 -2.04 0.56 15.75
N SER A 86 -2.39 -0.73 15.72
CA SER A 86 -1.81 -1.75 16.59
C SER A 86 -0.40 -2.14 16.11
N ASP A 87 0.40 -2.71 17.00
CA ASP A 87 1.77 -3.15 16.68
C ASP A 87 1.86 -4.04 15.45
N GLU A 88 0.87 -4.91 15.22
CA GLU A 88 0.84 -5.81 14.06
C GLU A 88 0.62 -5.08 12.73
N VAL A 89 -0.14 -3.98 12.73
CA VAL A 89 -0.34 -3.12 11.54
C VAL A 89 0.93 -2.32 11.25
N LEU A 90 1.55 -1.74 12.28
CA LEU A 90 2.82 -1.02 12.17
C LEU A 90 3.98 -1.97 11.79
N THR A 91 3.91 -3.22 12.22
CA THR A 91 4.86 -4.27 11.85
C THR A 91 4.65 -4.69 10.40
N ALA A 92 3.40 -4.85 9.92
CA ALA A 92 3.12 -5.09 8.51
C ALA A 92 3.66 -3.97 7.61
N CYS A 93 3.55 -2.71 8.07
CA CYS A 93 4.16 -1.56 7.42
C CYS A 93 5.70 -1.67 7.37
N ARG A 94 6.36 -2.33 8.32
CA ARG A 94 7.83 -2.52 8.34
C ARG A 94 8.29 -3.76 7.55
N ILE A 95 7.54 -4.85 7.59
CA ILE A 95 7.95 -6.17 7.04
C ILE A 95 7.75 -6.29 5.52
N GLY A 96 6.98 -5.40 4.87
CA GLY A 96 6.83 -5.35 3.42
C GLY A 96 8.19 -5.58 2.73
N HIS A 97 8.30 -6.71 2.05
CA HIS A 97 9.54 -7.38 1.64
C HIS A 97 10.56 -6.41 1.01
N LEU A 98 11.84 -6.60 1.37
CA LEU A 98 13.01 -5.89 0.86
C LEU A 98 12.98 -5.79 -0.68
N GLY A 99 12.60 -4.64 -1.21
CA GLY A 99 12.60 -4.39 -2.64
C GLY A 99 12.02 -3.02 -2.96
N ALA A 100 12.88 -2.13 -3.44
CA ALA A 100 12.63 -0.75 -3.89
C ALA A 100 12.41 0.29 -2.78
N ASP A 101 13.53 0.80 -2.27
CA ASP A 101 13.82 2.22 -2.17
C ASP A 101 12.74 3.11 -1.55
N ASN A 102 12.66 3.11 -0.22
CA ASN A 102 12.01 4.19 0.55
C ASN A 102 12.52 5.59 0.10
N ALA A 103 13.75 5.67 -0.42
CA ALA A 103 14.34 6.88 -0.97
C ALA A 103 13.65 7.39 -2.25
N ALA A 104 13.05 6.53 -3.07
CA ALA A 104 12.33 6.95 -4.28
C ALA A 104 10.93 7.50 -3.93
N ALA A 105 10.27 6.92 -2.93
CA ALA A 105 9.00 7.43 -2.41
C ALA A 105 9.19 8.81 -1.75
N GLU A 106 10.26 9.01 -0.98
CA GLU A 106 10.58 10.31 -0.38
C GLU A 106 10.95 11.37 -1.44
N ARG A 107 11.77 11.03 -2.44
CA ARG A 107 12.15 11.98 -3.52
C ARG A 107 10.99 12.33 -4.45
N ALA A 108 10.07 11.40 -4.71
CA ALA A 108 8.85 11.68 -5.49
C ALA A 108 7.86 12.61 -4.76
N TYR A 109 8.03 12.80 -3.45
CA TYR A 109 7.21 13.67 -2.61
C TYR A 109 7.86 15.01 -2.25
N ALA A 110 9.17 15.17 -2.44
CA ALA A 110 9.95 16.34 -1.99
C ALA A 110 10.10 17.49 -3.03
N ALA A 111 9.43 17.44 -4.18
CA ALA A 111 9.44 18.52 -5.20
C ALA A 111 8.04 19.09 -5.40
#